data_AF-A0A7D5M8Y2-F1
#
_entry.id   AF-A0A7D5M8Y2-F1
#
_cell.length_a   1.000
_cell.length_b   1.000
_cell.length_c   1.000
_cell.angle_alpha   90.00
_cell.angle_beta   90.00
_cell.angle_gamma   90.00
#
_symmetry.space_group_name_H-M   'P 1'
#
loop_
_entity.id
_entity.type
_entity.pdbx_description
1 polymer ?
#
loop_
_entity_poly.entity_id
_entity_poly.type
_entity_poly.pdbx_seq_one_letter_code
_entity_poly.pdbx_strand_id
1 'polypeptide(L)'
;MSTVTIICLHSPTDVDGEHVCIDCGEVLGYSEVQSVNSWQTHDVGNFNKNAMSWTILKLANNLNLPQYATQTIMRISLKLVKRGITKKKAIFFATTHACRIHKIPRLLSEIFCELEKSTGKTTQKSEQSLFKMLNRITKKIDSTYLSIQPPDKEYYLQAYLAKIQDVIIKETNSKYFELIRTRSVRNLSMAKSDPSTAARKAILSCTSSILQSKVKQILA
;
A
#
# COMPACT_ATOMS: atom_id res chain seq x y z
N MET A 1 19.67 14.01 20.08
CA MET A 1 18.90 13.34 19.02
C MET A 1 18.74 11.89 19.44
N SER A 2 17.55 11.49 19.87
CA SER A 2 17.30 10.16 20.40
C SER A 2 17.00 9.22 19.24
N THR A 3 17.97 8.37 18.89
CA THR A 3 17.79 7.31 17.89
C THR A 3 16.80 6.29 18.45
N VAL A 4 15.62 6.23 17.84
CA VAL A 4 14.65 5.16 18.13
C VAL A 4 15.21 3.89 17.51
N THR A 5 15.87 3.08 18.32
CA THR A 5 16.29 1.72 17.95
C THR A 5 15.04 0.86 17.85
N ILE A 6 14.57 0.62 16.62
CA ILE A 6 13.48 -0.34 16.37
C ILE A 6 14.10 -1.73 16.47
N ILE A 7 13.82 -2.43 17.57
CA ILE A 7 14.30 -3.79 17.79
C ILE A 7 13.31 -4.75 17.13
N CYS A 8 13.65 -5.26 15.95
CA CYS A 8 12.97 -6.42 15.39
C CYS A 8 13.52 -7.68 16.07
N LEU A 9 12.62 -8.57 16.52
CA LEU A 9 12.98 -9.85 17.18
C LEU A 9 13.53 -10.92 16.21
N HIS A 10 13.63 -10.63 14.91
CA HIS A 10 14.05 -11.56 13.87
C HIS A 10 15.36 -11.12 13.21
N SER A 11 16.17 -12.07 12.78
CA SER A 11 17.48 -11.79 12.15
C SER A 11 17.32 -10.92 10.89
N PRO A 12 17.98 -9.75 10.82
CA PRO A 12 17.96 -8.91 9.63
C PRO A 12 18.65 -9.59 8.45
N THR A 13 18.27 -9.23 7.23
CA THR A 13 18.93 -9.71 6.02
C THR A 13 19.04 -8.58 5.02
N ASP A 14 20.20 -8.45 4.39
CA ASP A 14 20.46 -7.38 3.44
C ASP A 14 19.88 -7.71 2.07
N VAL A 15 19.10 -6.78 1.52
CA VAL A 15 18.56 -6.84 0.16
C VAL A 15 18.84 -5.50 -0.51
N ASP A 16 19.60 -5.49 -1.60
CA ASP A 16 19.87 -4.30 -2.41
C ASP A 16 20.41 -3.08 -1.62
N GLY A 17 21.19 -3.31 -0.57
CA GLY A 17 21.72 -2.24 0.31
C GLY A 17 20.76 -1.78 1.39
N GLU A 18 19.61 -2.44 1.56
CA GLU A 18 18.65 -2.20 2.64
C GLU A 18 18.66 -3.39 3.62
N HIS A 19 18.76 -3.10 4.91
CA HIS A 19 18.60 -4.11 5.95
C HIS A 19 17.10 -4.39 6.08
N VAL A 20 16.62 -5.55 5.66
CA VAL A 20 15.19 -5.89 5.70
C VAL A 20 14.98 -7.10 6.60
N CYS A 21 13.96 -7.03 7.46
CA CYS A 21 13.48 -8.19 8.20
C CYS A 21 12.81 -9.17 7.24
N ILE A 22 13.44 -10.33 7.02
CA ILE A 22 12.98 -11.36 6.08
C ILE A 22 11.56 -11.86 6.41
N ASP A 23 11.17 -11.92 7.68
CA ASP A 23 9.88 -12.49 8.07
C ASP A 23 8.72 -11.51 8.19
N CYS A 24 9.02 -10.23 8.42
CA CYS A 24 8.04 -9.17 8.63
C CYS A 24 8.02 -8.11 7.53
N GLY A 25 9.09 -7.99 6.74
CA GLY A 25 9.21 -7.05 5.63
C GLY A 25 9.52 -5.61 6.04
N GLU A 26 9.86 -5.35 7.31
CA GLU A 26 10.29 -4.01 7.76
C GLU A 26 11.72 -3.70 7.31
N VAL A 27 11.93 -2.47 6.81
CA VAL A 27 13.27 -1.94 6.49
C VAL A 27 13.86 -1.34 7.76
N LEU A 28 14.95 -1.95 8.25
CA LEU A 28 15.65 -1.69 9.50
C LEU A 28 16.84 -0.72 9.35
N GLY A 29 17.24 -0.38 8.12
CA GLY A 29 18.30 0.58 7.84
C GLY A 29 18.82 0.49 6.40
N TYR A 30 19.66 1.44 6.00
CA TYR A 30 20.42 1.40 4.74
C TYR A 30 21.86 1.01 5.06
N SER A 31 22.42 0.03 4.36
CA SER A 31 23.84 -0.36 4.44
C SER A 31 24.68 0.56 3.55
N GLU A 32 25.69 1.21 4.13
CA GLU A 32 26.64 2.07 3.39
C GLU A 32 27.68 1.27 2.59
N VAL A 33 27.70 -0.07 2.68
CA VAL A 33 28.75 -0.90 2.08
C VAL A 33 28.13 -2.12 1.40
N GLN A 34 27.83 -1.99 0.10
CA GLN A 34 27.98 -3.01 -0.95
C GLN A 34 27.25 -2.54 -2.23
N SER A 35 27.79 -1.50 -2.85
CA SER A 35 27.73 -1.38 -4.29
C SER A 35 28.84 -2.28 -4.86
N VAL A 36 28.59 -2.88 -6.03
CA VAL A 36 29.53 -3.70 -6.81
C VAL A 36 29.62 -5.18 -6.37
N ASN A 37 29.04 -6.06 -7.21
CA ASN A 37 29.22 -7.53 -7.29
C ASN A 37 28.31 -8.49 -6.49
N SER A 38 27.00 -8.53 -6.79
CA SER A 38 26.17 -9.73 -6.50
C SER A 38 25.13 -10.09 -7.57
N TRP A 39 25.28 -9.66 -8.82
CA TRP A 39 24.40 -10.08 -9.92
C TRP A 39 24.52 -11.58 -10.30
N GLN A 40 25.49 -12.31 -9.72
CA GLN A 40 25.77 -13.72 -10.02
C GLN A 40 25.37 -14.71 -8.92
N THR A 41 24.94 -14.25 -7.73
CA THR A 41 24.49 -15.15 -6.63
C THR A 41 23.01 -15.02 -6.31
N HIS A 42 22.32 -14.02 -6.85
CA HIS A 42 20.87 -13.99 -6.89
C HIS A 42 20.38 -14.77 -8.12
N ASP A 43 20.38 -16.10 -8.01
CA ASP A 43 19.42 -16.87 -8.77
C ASP A 43 18.04 -16.49 -8.19
N VAL A 44 17.42 -15.46 -8.79
CA VAL A 44 16.00 -15.13 -8.61
C VAL A 44 15.25 -16.26 -9.31
N GLY A 45 15.35 -17.46 -8.72
CA GLY A 45 15.26 -18.74 -9.41
C GLY A 45 14.19 -18.71 -10.47
N ASN A 46 14.62 -18.63 -11.74
CA ASN A 46 13.80 -18.76 -12.93
C ASN A 46 12.28 -18.55 -12.69
N PHE A 47 11.85 -17.36 -12.27
CA PHE A 47 10.41 -17.06 -12.07
C PHE A 47 9.68 -16.80 -13.41
N ASN A 48 10.29 -17.22 -14.52
CA ASN A 48 9.61 -17.30 -15.80
C ASN A 48 8.64 -18.48 -15.78
N LYS A 49 7.34 -18.17 -15.94
CA LYS A 49 6.16 -19.07 -16.11
C LYS A 49 5.33 -19.42 -14.89
N ASN A 50 5.24 -18.58 -13.85
CA ASN A 50 4.16 -18.72 -12.86
C ASN A 50 3.14 -17.58 -13.02
N ALA A 51 1.89 -17.91 -13.41
CA ALA A 51 0.83 -16.94 -13.66
C ALA A 51 0.66 -15.92 -12.50
N MET A 52 0.98 -16.35 -11.28
CA MET A 52 0.91 -15.50 -10.08
C MET A 52 1.96 -14.38 -10.07
N SER A 53 3.23 -14.68 -10.40
CA SER A 53 4.31 -13.69 -10.41
C SER A 53 4.05 -12.61 -11.47
N TRP A 54 3.56 -13.02 -12.64
CA TRP A 54 3.17 -12.08 -13.70
C TRP A 54 2.03 -11.15 -13.26
N THR A 55 1.00 -11.70 -12.60
CA THR A 55 -0.08 -10.88 -12.02
C THR A 55 0.45 -9.88 -11.00
N ILE A 56 1.37 -10.29 -10.12
CA ILE A 56 1.95 -9.42 -9.10
C ILE A 56 2.79 -8.30 -9.74
N LEU A 57 3.65 -8.63 -10.70
CA LEU A 57 4.47 -7.63 -11.40
C LEU A 57 3.60 -6.61 -12.16
N LYS A 58 2.57 -7.08 -12.86
CA LYS A 58 1.63 -6.20 -13.56
C LYS A 58 0.88 -5.29 -12.58
N LEU A 59 0.41 -5.84 -11.46
CA LEU A 59 -0.25 -5.08 -10.40
C LEU A 59 0.68 -4.02 -9.79
N ALA A 60 1.92 -4.40 -9.47
CA ALA A 60 2.92 -3.51 -8.88
C ALA A 60 3.27 -2.35 -9.82
N ASN A 61 3.49 -2.65 -11.11
CA ASN A 61 3.75 -1.62 -12.11
C ASN A 61 2.58 -0.64 -12.24
N ASN A 62 1.34 -1.14 -12.34
CA ASN A 62 0.16 -0.29 -12.49
C ASN A 62 -0.13 0.56 -11.25
N LEU A 63 0.25 0.08 -10.06
CA LEU A 63 0.14 0.81 -8.79
C LEU A 63 1.37 1.67 -8.46
N ASN A 64 2.39 1.67 -9.33
CA ASN A 64 3.70 2.29 -9.12
C ASN A 64 4.31 1.89 -7.76
N LEU A 65 4.31 0.60 -7.45
CA LEU A 65 4.88 0.09 -6.21
C LEU A 65 6.40 -0.09 -6.34
N PRO A 66 7.17 0.24 -5.30
CA PRO A 66 8.60 0.02 -5.27
C PRO A 66 8.95 -1.47 -5.20
N GLN A 67 10.19 -1.80 -5.54
CA GLN A 67 10.69 -3.17 -5.64
C GLN A 67 10.59 -3.92 -4.31
N TYR A 68 10.94 -3.29 -3.18
CA TYR A 68 10.84 -3.89 -1.84
C TYR A 68 9.39 -4.31 -1.49
N ALA A 69 8.40 -3.49 -1.87
CA ALA A 69 6.99 -3.80 -1.65
C ALA A 69 6.58 -4.97 -2.55
N THR A 70 7.04 -4.98 -3.80
CA THR A 70 6.78 -6.07 -4.76
C THR A 70 7.33 -7.41 -4.28
N GLN A 71 8.56 -7.44 -3.77
CA GLN A 71 9.14 -8.65 -3.19
C GLN A 71 8.36 -9.14 -1.96
N THR A 72 7.93 -8.22 -1.10
CA THR A 72 7.06 -8.53 0.05
C THR A 72 5.75 -9.18 -0.43
N ILE A 73 5.13 -8.64 -1.48
CA ILE A 73 3.90 -9.17 -2.07
C ILE A 73 4.11 -10.59 -2.54
N MET A 74 5.18 -10.86 -3.30
CA MET A 74 5.49 -12.20 -3.80
C MET A 74 5.65 -13.21 -2.67
N ARG A 75 6.44 -12.87 -1.64
CA ARG A 75 6.72 -13.77 -0.51
C ARG A 75 5.46 -14.11 0.29
N ILE A 76 4.70 -13.08 0.69
CA ILE A 76 3.47 -13.29 1.47
C ILE A 76 2.43 -14.04 0.63
N SER A 77 2.28 -13.68 -0.63
CA SER A 77 1.38 -14.34 -1.56
C SER A 77 1.63 -15.85 -1.65
N LEU A 78 2.89 -16.27 -1.78
CA LEU A 78 3.27 -17.69 -1.82
C LEU A 78 2.98 -18.38 -0.48
N LYS A 79 3.30 -17.75 0.66
CA LYS A 79 2.97 -18.28 2.01
C LYS A 79 1.46 -18.50 2.16
N LEU A 80 0.63 -17.58 1.67
CA LEU A 80 -0.84 -17.66 1.75
C LEU A 80 -1.42 -18.77 0.86
N VAL A 81 -0.90 -18.94 -0.35
CA VAL A 81 -1.34 -20.02 -1.25
C VAL A 81 -1.03 -21.40 -0.66
N LYS A 82 0.14 -21.56 -0.03
CA LYS A 82 0.50 -22.81 0.69
C LYS A 82 -0.48 -23.13 1.84
N ARG A 83 -1.18 -22.13 2.39
CA ARG A 83 -2.24 -22.28 3.41
C ARG A 83 -3.65 -22.39 2.82
N GLY A 84 -3.77 -22.70 1.53
CA GLY A 84 -5.05 -22.91 0.86
C GLY A 84 -5.87 -21.62 0.67
N ILE A 85 -5.23 -20.46 0.62
CA ILE A 85 -5.87 -19.20 0.16
C ILE A 85 -5.77 -19.12 -1.36
N THR A 86 -6.86 -18.74 -2.03
CA THR A 86 -6.87 -18.65 -3.49
C THR A 86 -5.88 -17.57 -3.97
N LYS A 87 -5.23 -17.78 -5.12
CA LYS A 87 -4.19 -16.88 -5.66
C LYS A 87 -4.59 -15.40 -5.62
N LYS A 88 -5.81 -15.09 -6.08
CA LYS A 88 -6.35 -13.73 -6.06
C LYS A 88 -6.48 -13.14 -4.65
N LYS A 89 -7.05 -13.90 -3.71
CA LYS A 89 -7.17 -13.46 -2.31
C LYS A 89 -5.80 -13.29 -1.65
N ALA A 90 -4.85 -14.16 -1.98
CA ALA A 90 -3.48 -14.10 -1.51
C ALA A 90 -2.78 -12.83 -2.01
N ILE A 91 -2.83 -12.54 -3.32
CA ILE A 91 -2.24 -11.31 -3.89
C ILE A 91 -2.88 -10.06 -3.27
N PHE A 92 -4.22 -10.03 -3.16
CA PHE A 92 -4.92 -8.89 -2.56
C PHE A 92 -4.48 -8.62 -1.12
N PHE A 93 -4.43 -9.67 -0.29
CA PHE A 93 -3.98 -9.57 1.09
C PHE A 93 -2.52 -9.13 1.17
N ALA A 94 -1.64 -9.78 0.40
CA ALA A 94 -0.21 -9.49 0.40
C ALA A 94 0.10 -8.06 -0.06
N THR A 95 -0.61 -7.57 -1.07
CA THR A 95 -0.51 -6.18 -1.57
C THR A 95 -0.97 -5.20 -0.51
N THR A 96 -2.10 -5.48 0.12
CA THR A 96 -2.58 -4.64 1.23
C THR A 96 -1.57 -4.62 2.36
N HIS A 97 -1.07 -5.78 2.79
CA HIS A 97 -0.08 -5.88 3.86
C HIS A 97 1.20 -5.11 3.53
N ALA A 98 1.75 -5.30 2.32
CA ALA A 98 2.94 -4.60 1.87
C ALA A 98 2.74 -3.07 1.89
N CYS A 99 1.62 -2.57 1.35
CA CYS A 99 1.33 -1.14 1.39
C CYS A 99 1.21 -0.60 2.82
N ARG A 100 0.73 -1.40 3.77
CA ARG A 100 0.54 -1.00 5.17
C ARG A 100 1.85 -0.91 5.92
N ILE A 101 2.68 -1.95 5.85
CA ILE A 101 3.98 -1.98 6.57
C ILE A 101 4.93 -0.90 6.03
N HIS A 102 4.89 -0.68 4.71
CA HIS A 102 5.77 0.29 4.03
C HIS A 102 5.19 1.71 3.98
N LYS A 103 4.04 1.95 4.65
CA LYS A 103 3.35 3.24 4.66
C LYS A 103 3.10 3.81 3.26
N ILE A 104 2.82 2.95 2.28
CA ILE A 104 2.45 3.35 0.92
C ILE A 104 0.93 3.56 0.89
N PRO A 105 0.45 4.80 0.76
CA PRO A 105 -0.97 5.09 0.91
C PRO A 105 -1.74 4.62 -0.33
N ARG A 106 -2.51 3.54 -0.16
CA ARG A 106 -3.40 2.95 -1.17
C ARG A 106 -4.73 2.51 -0.57
N LEU A 107 -5.82 2.76 -1.28
CA LEU A 107 -7.15 2.28 -0.89
C LEU A 107 -7.31 0.80 -1.23
N LEU A 108 -8.15 0.06 -0.49
CA LEU A 108 -8.39 -1.35 -0.81
C LEU A 108 -9.07 -1.50 -2.17
N SER A 109 -10.00 -0.60 -2.46
CA SER A 109 -10.75 -0.53 -3.71
C SER A 109 -9.84 -0.36 -4.93
N GLU A 110 -8.76 0.43 -4.81
CA GLU A 110 -7.76 0.61 -5.86
C GLU A 110 -6.98 -0.67 -6.12
N ILE A 111 -6.43 -1.27 -5.05
CA ILE A 111 -5.68 -2.53 -5.13
C ILE A 111 -6.57 -3.62 -5.73
N PHE A 112 -7.82 -3.70 -5.28
CA PHE A 112 -8.77 -4.71 -5.75
C PHE A 112 -9.16 -4.49 -7.21
N CYS A 113 -9.46 -3.25 -7.61
CA CYS A 113 -9.80 -2.90 -8.99
C CYS A 113 -8.66 -3.25 -9.94
N GLU A 114 -7.42 -2.93 -9.57
CA GLU A 114 -6.27 -3.22 -10.42
C GLU A 114 -5.98 -4.72 -10.51
N LEU A 115 -6.20 -5.45 -9.42
CA LEU A 115 -6.16 -6.90 -9.43
C LEU A 115 -7.27 -7.52 -10.30
N GLU A 116 -8.50 -6.99 -10.26
CA GLU A 116 -9.60 -7.46 -11.13
C GLU A 116 -9.26 -7.25 -12.62
N LYS A 117 -8.76 -6.06 -12.98
CA LYS A 117 -8.31 -5.74 -14.35
C LYS A 117 -7.24 -6.71 -14.84
N SER A 118 -6.29 -7.06 -13.98
CA SER A 118 -5.24 -8.05 -14.31
C SER A 118 -5.81 -9.44 -14.64
N THR A 119 -7.04 -9.73 -14.19
CA THR A 119 -7.78 -10.97 -14.44
C THR A 119 -8.92 -10.82 -15.46
N GLY A 120 -9.03 -9.69 -16.16
CA GLY A 120 -10.05 -9.44 -17.18
C GLY A 120 -11.45 -9.15 -16.63
N LYS A 121 -11.57 -8.78 -15.35
CA LYS A 121 -12.86 -8.49 -14.68
C LYS A 121 -12.89 -7.05 -14.20
N THR A 122 -14.09 -6.50 -14.05
CA THR A 122 -14.34 -5.11 -13.61
C THR A 122 -15.34 -5.07 -12.46
N THR A 123 -15.13 -5.90 -11.44
CA THR A 123 -15.99 -5.91 -10.26
C THR A 123 -15.57 -4.84 -9.26
N GLN A 124 -16.47 -3.92 -8.94
CA GLN A 124 -16.26 -2.96 -7.85
C GLN A 124 -16.74 -3.53 -6.52
N LYS A 125 -16.00 -3.26 -5.44
CA LYS A 125 -16.38 -3.60 -4.08
C LYS A 125 -16.11 -2.43 -3.16
N SER A 126 -17.01 -2.22 -2.20
CA SER A 126 -16.81 -1.21 -1.15
C SER A 126 -15.64 -1.59 -0.24
N GLU A 127 -14.98 -0.57 0.32
CA GLU A 127 -13.91 -0.73 1.32
C GLU A 127 -14.34 -1.67 2.46
N GLN A 128 -15.55 -1.51 3.00
CA GLN A 128 -16.08 -2.36 4.07
C GLN A 128 -16.17 -3.84 3.67
N SER A 129 -16.58 -4.13 2.43
CA SER A 129 -16.64 -5.50 1.90
C SER A 129 -15.25 -6.12 1.75
N LEU A 130 -14.28 -5.30 1.31
CA LEU A 130 -12.89 -5.70 1.16
C LEU A 130 -12.22 -5.93 2.53
N PHE A 131 -12.47 -5.09 3.53
CA PHE A 131 -12.04 -5.33 4.91
C PHE A 131 -12.60 -6.63 5.47
N LYS A 132 -13.90 -6.91 5.27
CA LYS A 132 -14.49 -8.20 5.66
C LYS A 132 -13.78 -9.38 4.97
N MET A 133 -13.36 -9.22 3.72
CA MET A 133 -12.58 -10.24 3.01
C MET A 133 -11.20 -10.46 3.65
N LEU A 134 -10.47 -9.39 3.97
CA LEU A 134 -9.17 -9.47 4.64
C LEU A 134 -9.27 -10.12 6.02
N ASN A 135 -10.30 -9.78 6.79
CA ASN A 135 -10.52 -10.37 8.11
C ASN A 135 -10.81 -11.87 8.03
N ARG A 136 -11.56 -12.34 7.02
CA ARG A 136 -11.77 -13.77 6.79
C ARG A 136 -10.47 -14.51 6.45
N ILE A 137 -9.59 -13.87 5.68
CA ILE A 137 -8.28 -14.42 5.34
C ILE A 137 -7.42 -14.51 6.61
N THR A 138 -7.34 -13.43 7.39
CA THR A 138 -6.61 -13.36 8.67
C THR A 138 -7.04 -14.48 9.63
N LYS A 139 -8.35 -14.67 9.82
CA LYS A 139 -8.92 -15.74 10.65
C LYS A 139 -8.54 -17.15 10.20
N LYS A 140 -8.33 -17.35 8.89
CA LYS A 140 -7.99 -18.68 8.33
C LYS A 140 -6.49 -18.99 8.48
N ILE A 141 -5.65 -17.97 8.60
CA ILE A 141 -4.20 -18.15 8.57
C ILE A 141 -3.65 -18.48 9.96
N ASP A 142 -4.39 -18.26 11.04
CA ASP A 142 -3.97 -18.59 12.43
C ASP A 142 -2.52 -18.18 12.72
N SER A 143 -2.10 -17.02 12.19
CA SER A 143 -0.75 -16.51 12.38
C SER A 143 -0.81 -15.21 13.15
N THR A 144 -0.19 -15.22 14.32
CA THR A 144 0.22 -14.06 15.10
C THR A 144 1.05 -13.03 14.31
N TYR A 145 1.60 -13.41 13.15
CA TYR A 145 2.57 -12.59 12.40
C TYR A 145 2.00 -11.82 11.19
N LEU A 146 0.84 -12.19 10.63
CA LEU A 146 0.27 -11.52 9.46
C LEU A 146 -1.08 -10.92 9.81
N SER A 147 -1.05 -9.71 10.39
CA SER A 147 -2.25 -8.92 10.68
C SER A 147 -2.25 -7.65 9.84
N ILE A 148 -3.41 -7.28 9.30
CA ILE A 148 -3.59 -6.00 8.62
C ILE A 148 -4.34 -5.09 9.59
N GLN A 149 -3.64 -4.09 10.11
CA GLN A 149 -4.26 -3.08 10.95
C GLN A 149 -5.25 -2.23 10.13
N PRO A 150 -6.40 -1.84 10.71
CA PRO A 150 -7.30 -0.93 10.05
C PRO A 150 -6.59 0.44 9.83
N PRO A 151 -6.75 1.06 8.66
CA PRO A 151 -6.25 2.41 8.39
C PRO A 151 -6.78 3.42 9.40
N ASP A 152 -5.89 4.29 9.86
CA ASP A 152 -6.24 5.50 10.57
C ASP A 152 -6.65 6.63 9.60
N LYS A 153 -6.96 7.80 10.18
CA LYS A 153 -7.37 9.00 9.43
C LYS A 153 -6.26 9.49 8.51
N GLU A 154 -5.01 9.46 8.97
CA GLU A 154 -3.85 10.00 8.26
C GLU A 154 -3.55 9.20 7.02
N TYR A 155 -3.62 7.87 7.11
CA TYR A 155 -3.46 6.99 5.97
C TYR A 155 -4.49 7.29 4.87
N TYR A 156 -5.78 7.43 5.23
CA TYR A 156 -6.81 7.77 4.25
C TYR A 156 -6.57 9.16 3.65
N LEU A 157 -6.14 10.13 4.47
CA LEU A 157 -5.82 11.47 3.98
C LEU A 157 -4.71 11.42 2.92
N GLN A 158 -3.61 10.72 3.21
CA GLN A 158 -2.51 10.55 2.26
C GLN A 158 -2.95 9.84 0.98
N ALA A 159 -3.78 8.80 1.09
CA ALA A 159 -4.28 8.06 -0.08
C ALA A 159 -5.17 8.93 -0.96
N TYR A 160 -6.07 9.71 -0.37
CA TYR A 160 -6.93 10.62 -1.11
C TYR A 160 -6.17 11.80 -1.73
N LEU A 161 -5.18 12.35 -1.02
CA LEU A 161 -4.31 13.39 -1.57
C LEU A 161 -3.54 12.90 -2.79
N ALA A 162 -2.99 11.68 -2.73
CA ALA A 162 -2.30 11.07 -3.88
C ALA A 162 -3.21 10.93 -5.12
N LYS A 163 -4.50 10.61 -4.93
CA LYS A 163 -5.47 10.50 -6.06
C LYS A 163 -5.74 11.83 -6.75
N ILE A 164 -5.78 12.93 -6.00
CA ILE A 164 -6.19 14.24 -6.53
C ILE A 164 -4.99 15.08 -6.97
N GLN A 165 -3.77 14.71 -6.59
CA GLN A 165 -2.56 15.48 -6.82
C GLN A 165 -2.41 15.90 -8.28
N ASP A 166 -2.40 14.95 -9.21
CA ASP A 166 -2.20 15.24 -10.64
C ASP A 166 -3.30 16.14 -11.21
N VAL A 167 -4.54 15.94 -10.76
CA VAL A 167 -5.69 16.74 -11.21
C VAL A 167 -5.56 18.17 -10.71
N ILE A 168 -5.25 18.36 -9.43
CA ILE A 168 -5.10 19.69 -8.84
C ILE A 168 -3.91 20.43 -9.47
N ILE A 169 -2.76 19.76 -9.62
CA ILE A 169 -1.57 20.38 -10.20
C ILE A 169 -1.81 20.81 -11.64
N LYS A 170 -2.50 19.99 -12.45
CA LYS A 170 -2.84 20.33 -13.85
C LYS A 170 -3.80 21.51 -13.97
N GLU A 171 -4.79 21.60 -13.08
CA GLU A 171 -5.80 22.66 -13.10
C GLU A 171 -5.31 23.97 -12.45
N THR A 172 -4.30 23.88 -11.59
CA THR A 172 -3.79 25.02 -10.80
C THR A 172 -2.27 25.05 -10.80
N ASN A 173 -1.64 24.58 -9.72
CA ASN A 173 -0.19 24.44 -9.55
C ASN A 173 0.13 23.63 -8.30
N SER A 174 1.42 23.29 -8.12
CA SER A 174 1.93 22.57 -6.95
C SER A 174 1.74 23.32 -5.62
N LYS A 175 1.85 24.66 -5.62
CA LYS A 175 1.69 25.46 -4.39
C LYS A 175 0.28 25.37 -3.83
N TYR A 176 -0.73 25.35 -4.70
CA TYR A 176 -2.12 25.22 -4.29
C TYR A 176 -2.42 23.83 -3.73
N PHE A 177 -1.86 22.78 -4.32
CA PHE A 177 -1.93 21.42 -3.77
C PHE A 177 -1.31 21.32 -2.37
N GLU A 178 -0.13 21.92 -2.16
CA GLU A 178 0.54 21.96 -0.85
C GLU A 178 -0.27 22.69 0.22
N LEU A 179 -0.98 23.75 -0.17
CA LEU A 179 -1.90 24.46 0.71
C LEU A 179 -3.08 23.58 1.13
N ILE A 180 -3.67 22.84 0.19
CA ILE A 180 -4.73 21.84 0.50
C ILE A 180 -4.18 20.79 1.46
N ARG A 181 -3.02 20.20 1.17
CA ARG A 181 -2.38 19.18 2.00
C ARG A 181 -2.20 19.67 3.44
N THR A 182 -1.56 20.82 3.61
CA THR A 182 -1.24 21.37 4.94
C THR A 182 -2.48 21.70 5.76
N ARG A 183 -3.49 22.32 5.14
CA ARG A 183 -4.75 22.65 5.83
C ARG A 183 -5.58 21.42 6.14
N SER A 184 -5.59 20.43 5.25
CA SER A 184 -6.34 19.18 5.45
C SER A 184 -5.79 18.40 6.65
N VAL A 185 -4.47 18.34 6.82
CA VAL A 185 -3.83 17.71 8.00
C VAL A 185 -4.29 18.39 9.30
N ARG A 186 -4.30 19.72 9.34
CA ARG A 186 -4.78 20.47 10.52
C ARG A 186 -6.25 20.16 10.82
N ASN A 187 -7.11 20.20 9.80
CA ASN A 187 -8.54 19.95 9.94
C ASN A 187 -8.88 18.50 10.33
N LEU A 188 -8.02 17.54 9.97
CA LEU A 188 -8.24 16.11 10.26
C LEU A 188 -8.31 15.82 11.75
N SER A 189 -7.47 16.50 12.55
CA SER A 189 -7.39 16.33 14.00
C SER A 189 -8.70 16.63 14.72
N MET A 190 -9.53 17.51 14.14
CA MET A 190 -10.79 17.97 14.74
C MET A 190 -12.02 17.14 14.33
N ALA A 191 -11.88 16.24 13.36
CA ALA A 191 -13.00 15.50 12.79
C ALA A 191 -13.38 14.26 13.62
N LYS A 192 -14.64 14.16 14.06
CA LYS A 192 -15.17 13.03 14.86
C LYS A 192 -15.81 11.89 14.04
N SER A 193 -15.81 11.97 12.71
CA SER A 193 -16.39 10.93 11.83
C SER A 193 -15.44 9.74 11.64
N ASP A 194 -15.92 8.68 10.97
CA ASP A 194 -15.09 7.54 10.57
C ASP A 194 -13.85 7.98 9.77
N PRO A 195 -12.75 7.21 9.80
CA PRO A 195 -11.47 7.66 9.26
C PRO A 195 -11.49 8.09 7.79
N SER A 196 -12.21 7.34 6.94
CA SER A 196 -12.33 7.64 5.51
C SER A 196 -13.15 8.90 5.27
N THR A 197 -14.30 9.04 5.93
CA THR A 197 -15.15 10.23 5.81
C THR A 197 -14.47 11.48 6.37
N ALA A 198 -13.76 11.34 7.48
CA ALA A 198 -12.99 12.43 8.09
C ALA A 198 -11.95 12.99 7.11
N ALA A 199 -11.17 12.10 6.48
CA ALA A 199 -10.17 12.47 5.48
C ALA A 199 -10.79 13.15 4.25
N ARG A 200 -11.90 12.62 3.72
CA ARG A 200 -12.61 13.23 2.58
C ARG A 200 -13.14 14.62 2.90
N LYS A 201 -13.77 14.80 4.05
CA LYS A 201 -14.29 16.11 4.50
C LYS A 201 -13.16 17.12 4.71
N ALA A 202 -12.04 16.69 5.31
CA ALA A 202 -10.88 17.56 5.53
C ALA A 202 -10.37 18.12 4.20
N ILE A 203 -10.19 17.28 3.18
CA ILE A 203 -9.78 17.71 1.83
C ILE A 203 -10.81 18.66 1.20
N LEU A 204 -12.08 18.25 1.18
CA LEU A 204 -13.15 19.02 0.52
C LEU A 204 -13.38 20.40 1.16
N SER A 205 -13.10 20.54 2.46
CA SER A 205 -13.17 21.84 3.16
C SER A 205 -12.04 22.80 2.77
N CYS A 206 -10.93 22.27 2.23
CA CYS A 206 -9.75 23.04 1.86
C CYS A 206 -9.67 23.31 0.35
N THR A 207 -10.54 22.69 -0.45
CA THR A 207 -10.64 22.92 -1.89
C THR A 207 -11.62 24.05 -2.21
N SER A 208 -11.24 24.94 -3.14
CA SER A 208 -12.13 25.95 -3.70
C SER A 208 -13.40 25.34 -4.30
N SER A 209 -14.51 26.10 -4.25
CA SER A 209 -15.81 25.70 -4.79
C SER A 209 -15.76 25.25 -6.26
N ILE A 210 -14.91 25.89 -7.07
CA ILE A 210 -14.70 25.58 -8.49
C ILE A 210 -14.19 24.14 -8.69
N LEU A 211 -13.24 23.70 -7.86
CA LEU A 211 -12.62 22.37 -7.97
C LEU A 211 -13.33 21.31 -7.13
N GLN A 212 -14.16 21.74 -6.18
CA GLN A 212 -14.77 20.86 -5.19
C GLN A 212 -15.67 19.79 -5.83
N SER A 213 -16.39 20.10 -6.91
CA SER A 213 -17.24 19.14 -7.63
C SER A 213 -16.41 18.01 -8.26
N LYS A 214 -15.31 18.35 -8.92
CA LYS A 214 -14.38 17.40 -9.55
C LYS A 214 -13.64 16.56 -8.53
N VAL A 215 -13.15 17.18 -7.45
CA VAL A 215 -12.51 16.46 -6.33
C VAL A 215 -13.50 15.50 -5.68
N LYS A 216 -14.75 15.93 -5.46
CA LYS A 216 -15.79 15.06 -4.89
C LYS A 216 -16.06 13.84 -5.76
N GLN A 217 -16.04 13.96 -7.09
CA GLN A 217 -16.19 12.83 -8.01
C GLN A 217 -15.02 11.84 -7.92
N ILE A 218 -13.78 12.33 -7.80
CA ILE A 218 -12.57 11.47 -7.70
C ILE A 218 -12.52 10.72 -6.35
N LEU A 219 -13.06 11.32 -5.30
CA LEU A 219 -13.08 10.79 -3.93
C LEU A 219 -14.36 9.99 -3.59
N ALA A 220 -15.33 9.92 -4.50
CA ALA A 220 -16.56 9.13 -4.34
C ALA A 220 -16.24 7.63 -4.28
#